data_AF-A0A7G1P3W6-F1
#
_entry.id   AF-A0A7G1P3W6-F1
#
_cell.length_a   1.000
_cell.length_b   1.000
_cell.length_c   1.000
_cell.angle_alpha   90.00
_cell.angle_beta   90.00
_cell.angle_gamma   90.00
#
_symmetry.space_group_name_H-M   'P 1'
#
loop_
_entity.id
_entity.type
_entity.pdbx_description
1 polymer ?
#
loop_
_entity_poly.entity_id
_entity_poly.type
_entity_poly.pdbx_seq_one_letter_code
_entity_poly.pdbx_strand_id
1 'polypeptide(L)'
;MKLVSRATGQEISPGSTVHMQSGPTAGRAWRFEHIVERPDGNHHVHVTRISGKFGRIPRQYHPDVFGCEITIDITWRRSVRNAAHHAWTKVDDYLMAGAFALVPLAFFEHYHWAETITSSLRFGGH
;
A
#
# COMPACT_ATOMS: atom_id res chain seq x y z
N MET A 1 1.32 -10.39 5.31
CA MET A 1 1.72 -11.53 4.46
C MET A 1 0.88 -12.72 4.89
N LYS A 2 0.38 -13.49 3.94
CA LYS A 2 -0.53 -14.61 4.18
C LYS A 2 0.12 -15.87 3.62
N LEU A 3 0.08 -16.97 4.36
CA LEU A 3 0.43 -18.28 3.83
C LEU A 3 -0.83 -18.86 3.20
N VAL A 4 -0.79 -19.24 1.93
CA VAL A 4 -1.95 -19.74 1.19
C VAL A 4 -1.64 -21.13 0.65
N SER A 5 -2.58 -22.06 0.81
CA SER A 5 -2.46 -23.39 0.21
C SER A 5 -2.66 -23.28 -1.30
N ARG A 6 -1.74 -23.81 -2.11
CA ARG A 6 -1.93 -23.83 -3.58
C ARG A 6 -3.06 -24.76 -4.01
N ALA A 7 -3.36 -25.78 -3.21
CA ALA A 7 -4.41 -26.75 -3.53
C ALA A 7 -5.82 -26.18 -3.30
N THR A 8 -6.02 -25.43 -2.22
CA THR A 8 -7.35 -24.94 -1.82
C THR A 8 -7.53 -23.44 -2.00
N GLY A 9 -6.46 -22.67 -2.22
CA GLY A 9 -6.49 -21.21 -2.24
C GLY A 9 -6.80 -20.57 -0.88
N GLN A 10 -6.89 -21.36 0.19
CA GLN A 10 -7.25 -20.86 1.52
C GLN A 10 -6.03 -20.39 2.29
N GLU A 11 -6.22 -19.32 3.07
CA GLU A 11 -5.24 -18.82 4.01
C GLU A 11 -5.04 -19.82 5.16
N ILE A 12 -3.79 -20.14 5.46
CA ILE A 12 -3.37 -21.00 6.55
C ILE A 12 -3.01 -20.10 7.73
N SER A 13 -3.80 -20.17 8.79
CA SER A 13 -3.56 -19.37 9.99
C SER A 13 -2.40 -19.92 10.83
N PRO A 14 -1.63 -19.06 11.52
CA PRO A 14 -0.71 -19.47 12.57
C PRO A 14 -1.32 -20.46 13.56
N GLY A 15 -0.55 -21.46 13.97
CA GLY A 15 -0.99 -22.57 14.81
C GLY A 15 -1.55 -23.76 14.04
N SER A 16 -1.86 -23.61 12.75
CA SER A 16 -2.37 -24.70 11.91
C SER A 16 -1.32 -25.78 11.69
N THR A 17 -1.78 -27.02 11.50
CA THR A 17 -0.91 -28.13 11.13
C THR A 17 -0.77 -28.19 9.62
N VAL A 18 0.47 -28.15 9.13
CA VAL A 18 0.84 -28.29 7.72
C VAL A 18 1.65 -29.57 7.53
N HIS A 19 1.44 -30.25 6.41
CA HIS A 19 2.13 -31.48 6.07
C HIS A 19 3.17 -31.21 4.98
N MET A 20 4.39 -31.66 5.22
CA MET A 20 5.47 -31.56 4.24
C MET A 20 5.14 -32.44 3.03
N GLN A 21 5.05 -31.85 1.84
CA GLN A 21 4.71 -32.55 0.60
C GLN A 21 5.96 -33.07 -0.11
N SER A 22 7.11 -32.40 0.04
CA SER A 22 8.36 -32.76 -0.64
C SER A 22 9.56 -32.72 0.30
N GLY A 23 10.65 -33.40 -0.07
CA GLY A 23 11.91 -33.44 0.69
C GLY A 23 12.04 -34.64 1.64
N PRO A 24 13.15 -34.71 2.41
CA PRO A 24 13.54 -35.91 3.17
C PRO A 24 12.60 -36.26 4.32
N THR A 25 11.70 -35.36 4.68
CA THR A 25 10.70 -35.55 5.72
C THR A 25 9.28 -35.33 5.22
N ALA A 26 9.03 -35.65 3.95
CA ALA A 26 7.68 -35.68 3.38
C ALA A 26 6.72 -36.54 4.21
N GLY A 27 5.45 -36.14 4.25
CA GLY A 27 4.40 -36.72 5.08
C GLY A 27 4.43 -36.29 6.56
N ARG A 28 5.50 -35.64 7.04
CA ARG A 28 5.55 -35.20 8.44
C ARG A 28 4.68 -33.97 8.69
N ALA A 29 3.94 -34.03 9.79
CA ALA A 29 3.16 -32.92 10.33
C ALA A 29 4.06 -31.91 11.07
N TRP A 30 3.83 -30.64 10.78
CA TRP A 30 4.47 -29.49 11.40
C TRP A 30 3.42 -28.46 11.76
N ARG A 31 3.64 -27.71 12.85
CA ARG A 31 2.80 -26.58 13.24
C ARG A 31 3.36 -25.31 12.62
N PHE A 32 2.57 -24.63 11.80
CA PHE A 32 2.91 -23.32 11.27
C PHE A 32 2.88 -22.28 12.40
N GLU A 33 3.89 -21.41 12.48
CA GLU A 33 3.92 -20.33 13.49
C GLU A 33 3.83 -18.95 12.84
N HIS A 34 4.72 -18.64 11.90
CA HIS A 34 4.75 -17.35 11.22
C HIS A 34 5.65 -17.43 9.98
N ILE A 35 5.60 -16.39 9.15
CA ILE A 35 6.47 -16.22 7.99
C ILE A 35 7.69 -15.40 8.41
N VAL A 36 8.88 -15.82 7.97
CA VAL A 36 10.15 -15.14 8.23
C VAL A 36 10.76 -14.71 6.92
N GLU A 37 11.12 -13.44 6.81
CA GLU A 37 11.95 -12.93 5.73
C GLU A 37 13.41 -13.26 6.01
N ARG A 38 14.08 -13.89 5.05
CA ARG A 38 15.50 -14.20 5.12
C ARG A 38 16.34 -13.07 4.52
N PRO A 39 17.64 -12.97 4.86
CA PRO A 39 18.50 -11.89 4.37
C PRO A 39 18.68 -11.84 2.85
N ASP A 40 18.39 -12.94 2.16
CA ASP A 40 18.39 -13.05 0.69
C ASP A 40 17.10 -12.52 0.05
N GLY A 41 16.17 -11.98 0.84
CA GLY A 41 14.86 -11.48 0.40
C GLY A 41 13.81 -12.58 0.20
N ASN A 42 14.18 -13.86 0.41
CA ASN A 42 13.26 -14.97 0.30
C ASN A 42 12.43 -15.13 1.57
N HIS A 43 11.19 -15.57 1.42
CA HIS A 43 10.27 -15.76 2.54
C HIS A 43 10.15 -17.24 2.87
N HIS A 44 10.39 -17.59 4.12
CA HIS A 44 10.33 -18.95 4.62
C HIS A 44 9.22 -19.10 5.65
N VAL A 45 8.66 -20.30 5.71
CA VAL A 45 7.66 -20.68 6.70
C VAL A 45 8.39 -21.17 7.94
N HIS A 46 8.22 -20.47 9.06
CA HIS A 46 8.67 -20.95 10.35
C HIS A 46 7.66 -21.96 10.89
N VAL A 47 8.15 -23.16 11.17
CA VAL A 47 7.35 -24.27 11.65
C VAL A 47 7.99 -24.92 12.88
N THR A 48 7.16 -25.51 13.72
CA THR A 48 7.61 -26.25 14.89
C THR A 48 7.02 -27.65 14.92
N ARG A 49 7.75 -28.59 15.50
CA ARG A 49 7.25 -29.94 15.74
C ARG A 49 7.65 -30.39 17.13
N ILE A 50 6.74 -31.07 17.82
CA ILE A 50 7.05 -31.71 19.10
C ILE A 50 7.71 -33.07 18.81
N SER A 51 8.88 -33.27 19.39
CA SER A 51 9.66 -34.51 19.35
C SER A 51 9.87 -34.97 20.78
N GLY A 52 9.45 -36.20 21.11
CA GLY A 52 9.45 -36.71 22.49
C GLY A 52 10.83 -36.63 23.17
N LYS A 53 11.93 -36.75 22.42
CA LYS A 53 13.29 -36.68 22.95
C LYS A 53 13.86 -35.26 23.08
N PHE A 54 13.39 -34.31 22.26
CA PHE A 54 14.02 -33.00 22.10
C PHE A 54 13.07 -31.83 22.36
N GLY A 55 11.85 -32.10 22.85
CA GLY A 55 10.84 -31.08 23.05
C GLY A 55 10.36 -30.47 21.73
N ARG A 56 10.30 -29.15 21.65
CA ARG A 56 9.80 -28.41 20.47
C ARG A 56 10.96 -28.04 19.55
N ILE A 57 10.97 -28.61 18.34
CA ILE A 57 12.01 -28.39 17.33
C ILE A 57 11.50 -27.33 16.33
N PRO A 58 12.10 -26.13 16.30
CA PRO A 58 11.81 -25.14 15.27
C PRO A 58 12.62 -25.40 14.00
N ARG A 59 12.01 -25.15 12.84
CA ARG A 59 12.66 -25.19 11.52
C ARG A 59 12.05 -24.13 10.61
N GLN A 60 12.81 -23.74 9.59
CA GLN A 60 12.36 -22.83 8.54
C GLN A 60 12.49 -23.54 7.20
N TYR A 61 11.44 -23.50 6.39
CA TYR A 61 11.42 -24.13 5.07
C TYR A 61 10.86 -23.18 4.03
N HIS A 62 11.22 -23.41 2.77
CA HIS A 62 10.57 -22.76 1.64
C HIS A 62 9.08 -23.19 1.59
N PRO A 63 8.13 -22.28 1.30
CA PRO A 63 6.70 -22.60 1.28
C PRO A 63 6.32 -23.73 0.30
N ASP A 64 7.08 -23.91 -0.78
CA ASP A 64 6.91 -25.00 -1.75
C ASP A 64 6.97 -26.40 -1.11
N VAL A 65 7.76 -26.53 -0.05
CA VAL A 65 7.91 -27.79 0.69
C VAL A 65 6.57 -28.27 1.26
N PHE A 66 5.64 -27.35 1.51
CA PHE A 66 4.29 -27.62 2.01
C PHE A 66 3.21 -27.47 0.93
N GLY A 67 3.59 -27.25 -0.34
CA GLY A 67 2.63 -26.91 -1.40
C GLY A 67 1.89 -25.60 -1.14
N CYS A 68 2.54 -24.67 -0.44
CA CYS A 68 1.99 -23.37 -0.10
C CYS A 68 2.67 -22.26 -0.89
N GLU A 69 2.06 -21.08 -0.90
CA GLU A 69 2.65 -19.85 -1.40
C GLU A 69 2.42 -18.71 -0.42
N ILE A 70 3.22 -17.65 -0.55
CA ILE A 70 3.13 -16.49 0.33
C ILE A 70 2.55 -15.33 -0.47
N THR A 71 1.35 -14.90 -0.11
CA THR A 71 0.68 -13.78 -0.75
C THR A 71 0.89 -12.52 0.10
N ILE A 72 1.38 -11.46 -0.54
CA ILE A 72 1.49 -10.14 0.08
C ILE A 72 0.30 -9.32 -0.41
N ASP A 73 -0.58 -8.96 0.51
CA ASP A 73 -1.74 -8.12 0.22
C ASP A 73 -1.25 -6.67 -0.03
N ILE A 74 -0.89 -6.36 -1.27
CA ILE A 74 -0.38 -5.03 -1.70
C ILE A 74 -1.53 -4.02 -1.88
N THR A 75 -2.77 -4.48 -1.76
CA THR A 75 -3.99 -3.78 -2.18
C THR A 75 -4.23 -2.47 -1.44
N TRP A 76 -3.77 -2.33 -0.18
CA TRP A 76 -3.89 -1.08 0.58
C TRP A 76 -2.95 0.03 0.09
N ARG A 77 -1.68 -0.28 -0.21
CA ARG A 77 -0.71 0.76 -0.59
C ARG A 77 -0.99 1.33 -1.97
N ARG A 78 -1.47 0.52 -2.92
CA ARG A 78 -1.82 0.99 -4.26
C ARG A 78 -3.11 1.82 -4.28
N SER A 79 -4.13 1.41 -3.52
CA SER A 79 -5.39 2.18 -3.43
C SER A 79 -5.19 3.54 -2.77
N VAL A 80 -4.41 3.60 -1.67
CA VAL A 80 -4.06 4.87 -1.02
C VAL A 80 -3.21 5.77 -1.92
N ARG A 81 -2.23 5.22 -2.65
CA ARG A 81 -1.41 6.01 -3.58
C ARG A 81 -2.22 6.60 -4.73
N ASN A 82 -3.12 5.81 -5.31
CA ASN A 82 -3.99 6.28 -6.40
C ASN A 82 -5.02 7.29 -5.88
N ALA A 83 -5.60 7.07 -4.70
CA ALA A 83 -6.50 8.02 -4.06
C ALA A 83 -5.81 9.35 -3.73
N ALA A 84 -4.58 9.29 -3.20
CA ALA A 84 -3.77 10.48 -2.96
C ALA A 84 -3.43 11.22 -4.26
N HIS A 85 -3.06 10.51 -5.32
CA HIS A 85 -2.81 11.12 -6.63
C HIS A 85 -4.05 11.81 -7.19
N HIS A 86 -5.22 11.16 -7.15
CA HIS A 86 -6.48 11.75 -7.59
C HIS A 86 -6.94 12.94 -6.73
N ALA A 87 -6.62 12.93 -5.43
CA ALA A 87 -6.89 14.07 -4.56
C ALA A 87 -5.98 15.25 -4.93
N TRP A 88 -4.69 15.02 -5.16
CA TRP A 88 -3.73 16.04 -5.58
C TRP A 88 -4.08 16.67 -6.93
N THR A 89 -4.48 15.87 -7.92
CA THR A 89 -4.89 16.41 -9.22
C THR A 89 -6.13 17.29 -9.11
N LYS A 90 -7.10 16.92 -8.26
CA LYS A 90 -8.29 17.77 -8.04
C LYS A 90 -7.94 19.09 -7.34
N VAL A 91 -7.03 19.08 -6.38
CA VAL A 91 -6.56 20.31 -5.71
C VAL A 91 -5.89 21.24 -6.71
N ASP A 92 -5.06 20.71 -7.60
CA ASP A 92 -4.42 21.47 -8.68
C ASP A 92 -5.46 22.07 -9.64
N ASP A 93 -6.45 21.27 -10.08
CA ASP A 93 -7.55 21.75 -10.94
C ASP A 93 -8.36 22.89 -10.29
N TYR A 94 -8.67 22.78 -8.99
CA TYR A 94 -9.41 23.83 -8.28
C TYR A 94 -8.58 25.09 -8.04
N LEU A 95 -7.29 24.95 -7.73
CA LEU A 95 -6.37 26.09 -7.62
C LEU A 95 -6.22 26.78 -8.98
N MET A 96 -6.10 26.01 -10.06
CA MET A 96 -6.04 26.55 -11.41
C MET A 96 -7.34 27.23 -11.82
N ALA A 97 -8.49 26.63 -11.52
CA ALA A 97 -9.79 27.26 -11.77
C ALA A 97 -9.95 28.58 -10.99
N GLY A 98 -9.48 28.62 -9.73
CA GLY A 98 -9.43 29.84 -8.93
C GLY A 98 -8.53 30.91 -9.55
N ALA A 99 -7.32 30.54 -10.00
CA ALA A 99 -6.42 31.46 -10.69
C ALA A 99 -7.03 31.99 -12.01
N PHE A 100 -7.65 31.12 -12.80
CA PHE A 100 -8.34 31.51 -14.04
C PHE A 100 -9.56 32.40 -13.79
N ALA A 101 -10.23 32.29 -12.64
CA ALA A 101 -11.32 33.20 -12.27
C ALA A 101 -10.82 34.57 -11.80
N LEU A 102 -9.67 34.62 -11.12
CA LEU A 102 -9.09 35.86 -10.60
C LEU A 102 -8.43 36.70 -11.70
N VAL A 103 -7.89 36.10 -12.76
CA VAL A 103 -7.23 36.83 -13.85
C VAL A 103 -8.19 37.79 -14.58
N PRO A 104 -9.38 37.37 -15.07
CA PRO A 104 -10.35 38.27 -15.67
C PRO A 104 -10.90 39.31 -14.68
N LEU A 105 -11.08 38.93 -13.40
CA LEU A 105 -11.54 39.86 -12.36
C LEU A 105 -10.52 40.97 -12.10
N ALA A 106 -9.24 40.62 -11.97
CA ALA A 106 -8.15 41.58 -11.82
C ALA A 106 -8.00 42.47 -13.06
N PHE A 107 -8.18 41.91 -14.27
CA PHE A 107 -8.20 42.70 -15.51
C PHE A 107 -9.39 43.66 -15.57
N PHE A 108 -10.57 43.22 -15.17
CA PHE A 108 -11.78 44.03 -15.10
C PHE A 108 -11.63 45.17 -14.08
N GLU A 109 -11.16 44.86 -12.87
CA GLU A 109 -10.84 45.88 -11.85
C GLU A 109 -9.81 46.87 -12.36
N HIS A 110 -8.71 46.41 -12.99
CA HIS A 110 -7.68 47.31 -13.51
C HIS A 110 -8.21 48.25 -14.60
N TYR A 111 -9.00 47.75 -15.56
CA TYR A 111 -9.54 48.58 -16.64
C TYR A 111 -10.66 49.53 -16.19
N HIS A 112 -11.54 49.09 -15.30
CA HIS A 112 -12.69 49.90 -14.87
C HIS A 112 -12.37 50.85 -13.71
N TRP A 113 -11.43 50.51 -12.82
CA TRP A 113 -10.97 51.47 -11.79
C TRP A 113 -9.93 52.46 -12.30
N ALA A 114 -9.20 52.17 -13.39
CA ALA A 114 -8.32 53.16 -14.01
C ALA A 114 -9.07 54.42 -14.51
N GLU A 115 -10.31 54.26 -14.99
CA GLU A 115 -11.17 55.40 -15.37
C GLU A 115 -11.67 56.20 -14.15
N THR A 116 -11.82 55.55 -13.00
CA THR A 116 -12.31 56.21 -11.78
C THR A 116 -11.21 57.05 -11.11
N ILE A 117 -9.95 56.62 -11.19
CA ILE A 117 -8.79 57.37 -10.67
C ILE A 117 -8.41 58.54 -11.58
N THR A 118 -8.49 58.37 -12.90
CA THR A 118 -8.20 59.47 -13.85
C THR A 118 -9.30 60.54 -13.90
N SER A 119 -10.56 60.17 -13.68
CA SER A 119 -11.65 61.14 -13.55
C SER A 119 -11.57 61.94 -12.24
N SER A 120 -11.27 61.30 -11.11
CA SER A 120 -11.11 61.99 -9.82
C SER A 120 -9.88 62.91 -9.75
N LEU A 121 -8.78 62.57 -10.44
CA LEU A 121 -7.61 63.47 -10.57
C LEU A 121 -7.85 64.65 -11.52
N ARG A 122 -8.76 64.54 -12.50
CA ARG A 122 -9.10 65.64 -13.42
C ARG A 122 -10.08 66.67 -12.85
N PHE A 123 -10.88 66.31 -11.84
CA PHE A 123 -11.85 67.21 -11.22
C PHE A 123 -11.35 67.95 -9.96
N GLY A 124 -10.13 67.68 -9.49
CA GLY A 124 -9.52 68.36 -8.32
C GLY A 124 -8.62 69.57 -8.66
N GLY A 125 -8.55 69.99 -9.91
CA GLY A 125 -7.71 71.09 -10.38
C GLY A 125 -8.52 72.32 -10.81
N HIS A 126 -9.22 72.94 -9.86
CA HIS A 126 -9.69 74.32 -9.97
C HIS A 126 -9.46 75.04 -8.64
#